data_AF-A0A7X2P4U9-F1
#
_entry.id   AF-A0A7X2P4U9-F1
#
_cell.length_a   1.000
_cell.length_b   1.000
_cell.length_c   1.000
_cell.angle_alpha   90.00
_cell.angle_beta   90.00
_cell.angle_gamma   90.00
#
_symmetry.space_group_name_H-M   'P 1'
#
loop_
_entity.id
_entity.type
_entity.pdbx_description
1 polymer ?
#
loop_
_entity_poly.entity_id
_entity_poly.type
_entity_poly.pdbx_seq_one_letter_code
_entity_poly.pdbx_strand_id
1 'polypeptide(L)'
;MKIKLTFQQYDRMVENIKKTDMQPEGFWPTIAQIQAEIEPNIRKNLPFLIWLTEYNPTETLSPEDTKSRKYILKLLYKNLELFYSDN
;
A
#
# COMPACT_ATOMS: atom_id res chain seq x y z
N MET A 1 11.00 -10.98 8.91
CA MET A 1 11.51 -11.22 7.54
C MET A 1 10.76 -10.32 6.57
N LYS A 2 11.44 -9.38 5.91
CA LYS A 2 10.83 -8.46 4.96
C LYS A 2 10.37 -9.17 3.67
N ILE A 3 9.40 -8.57 2.99
CA ILE A 3 9.01 -8.89 1.62
C ILE A 3 10.04 -8.20 0.73
N LYS A 4 10.71 -8.98 -0.12
CA LYS A 4 11.73 -8.46 -1.04
C LYS A 4 11.13 -8.45 -2.43
N LEU A 5 11.14 -7.30 -3.09
CA LEU A 5 10.73 -7.14 -4.48
C LEU A 5 11.81 -6.39 -5.24
N THR A 6 12.02 -6.72 -6.50
CA THR A 6 12.80 -5.84 -7.37
C THR A 6 11.99 -4.59 -7.67
N PHE A 7 12.65 -3.48 -8.01
CA PHE A 7 11.96 -2.28 -8.51
C PHE A 7 11.04 -2.62 -9.70
N GLN A 8 11.50 -3.46 -10.65
CA GLN A 8 10.68 -3.91 -11.77
C GLN A 8 9.42 -4.70 -11.35
N GLN A 9 9.53 -5.54 -10.32
CA GLN A 9 8.37 -6.26 -9.79
C GLN A 9 7.37 -5.32 -9.13
N TYR A 10 7.86 -4.33 -8.38
CA TYR A 10 7.02 -3.29 -7.78
C TYR A 10 6.31 -2.46 -8.86
N ASP A 11 7.05 -2.00 -9.87
CA ASP A 11 6.50 -1.20 -10.97
C ASP A 11 5.41 -1.96 -11.72
N ARG A 12 5.64 -3.25 -12.03
CA ARG A 12 4.62 -4.10 -12.65
C ARG A 12 3.37 -4.24 -11.79
N MET A 13 3.50 -4.31 -10.45
CA MET A 13 2.34 -4.32 -9.57
C MET A 13 1.56 -3.01 -9.64
N VAL A 14 2.26 -1.86 -9.59
CA VAL A 14 1.64 -0.53 -9.71
C VAL A 14 0.93 -0.36 -11.06
N GLU A 15 1.55 -0.81 -12.15
CA GLU A 15 0.94 -0.78 -13.48
C GLU A 15 -0.34 -1.63 -13.53
N ASN A 16 -0.34 -2.82 -12.93
CA ASN A 16 -1.53 -3.67 -12.90
C ASN A 16 -2.66 -3.05 -12.05
N ILE A 17 -2.31 -2.43 -10.94
CA ILE A 17 -3.21 -1.65 -10.09
C ILE A 17 -3.84 -0.51 -10.90
N LYS A 18 -3.05 0.26 -11.66
CA LYS A 18 -3.52 1.36 -12.51
C LYS A 18 -4.47 0.94 -13.63
N LYS A 19 -4.43 -0.33 -14.05
CA LYS A 19 -5.37 -0.90 -15.04
C LYS A 19 -6.73 -1.27 -14.44
N THR A 20 -6.90 -1.16 -13.11
CA THR A 20 -8.15 -1.48 -12.45
C THR A 20 -9.08 -0.28 -12.48
N ASP A 21 -10.30 -0.47 -12.97
CA ASP A 21 -11.31 0.60 -13.07
C ASP A 21 -11.77 1.08 -11.67
N MET A 22 -11.65 0.21 -10.66
CA MET A 22 -11.99 0.53 -9.28
C MET A 22 -10.82 1.24 -8.59
N GLN A 23 -11.06 2.49 -8.17
CA GLN A 23 -10.15 3.29 -7.36
C GLN A 23 -10.63 3.34 -5.90
N PRO A 24 -9.73 3.52 -4.90
CA PRO A 24 -10.11 3.57 -3.49
C PRO A 24 -10.70 4.94 -3.10
N GLU A 25 -11.38 5.62 -4.02
CA GLU A 25 -11.92 6.95 -3.79
C GLU A 25 -12.86 6.96 -2.57
N GLY A 26 -12.61 7.88 -1.64
CA GLY A 26 -13.38 7.99 -0.40
C GLY A 26 -13.17 6.85 0.62
N PHE A 27 -12.25 5.90 0.38
CA PHE A 27 -12.05 4.76 1.27
C PHE A 27 -10.65 4.72 1.87
N TRP A 28 -10.59 4.80 3.21
CA TRP A 28 -9.39 4.56 4.01
C TRP A 28 -9.74 3.69 5.22
N PRO A 29 -9.02 2.57 5.46
CA PRO A 29 -9.27 1.74 6.63
C PRO A 29 -8.82 2.47 7.90
N THR A 30 -9.50 2.25 9.01
CA THR A 30 -9.05 2.76 10.31
C THR A 30 -7.78 2.04 10.77
N ILE A 31 -7.00 2.67 11.64
CA ILE A 31 -5.79 2.04 12.21
C ILE A 31 -6.14 0.71 12.92
N ALA A 32 -7.27 0.65 13.63
CA ALA A 32 -7.72 -0.57 14.29
C ALA A 32 -7.99 -1.71 13.30
N GLN A 33 -8.65 -1.44 12.17
CA GLN A 33 -8.86 -2.43 11.10
C GLN A 33 -7.53 -2.87 10.49
N ILE A 34 -6.60 -1.93 10.26
CA ILE A 34 -5.27 -2.27 9.73
C ILE A 34 -4.55 -3.23 10.68
N GLN A 35 -4.57 -2.98 11.99
CA GLN A 35 -3.90 -3.82 12.98
C GLN A 35 -4.55 -5.20 13.12
N ALA A 36 -5.88 -5.28 13.06
CA ALA A 36 -6.61 -6.53 13.26
C ALA A 36 -6.58 -7.44 12.02
N GLU A 37 -6.71 -6.86 10.82
CA GLU A 37 -7.01 -7.62 9.60
C GLU A 37 -5.84 -7.61 8.60
N ILE A 38 -5.09 -6.51 8.54
CA ILE A 38 -4.10 -6.28 7.49
C ILE A 38 -2.70 -6.69 7.95
N GLU A 39 -2.21 -6.13 9.06
CA GLU A 39 -0.84 -6.32 9.56
C GLU A 39 -0.50 -7.81 9.81
N PRO A 40 -1.39 -8.65 10.37
CA PRO A 40 -1.10 -10.08 10.57
C PRO A 40 -0.84 -10.83 9.27
N ASN A 41 -1.39 -10.36 8.15
CA ASN A 41 -1.31 -10.99 6.83
C ASN A 41 -0.64 -10.06 5.80
N ILE A 42 0.35 -9.27 6.23
CA ILE A 42 0.95 -8.19 5.42
C ILE A 42 1.39 -8.62 4.01
N ARG A 43 1.89 -9.85 3.85
CA ARG A 43 2.31 -10.37 2.53
C ARG A 43 1.14 -10.51 1.56
N LYS A 44 0.01 -11.03 2.04
CA LYS A 44 -1.21 -11.21 1.25
C LYS A 44 -1.84 -9.87 0.90
N ASN A 45 -1.78 -8.92 1.83
CA ASN A 45 -2.40 -7.60 1.69
C ASN A 45 -1.50 -6.57 1.00
N LEU A 46 -0.27 -6.92 0.61
CA LEU A 46 0.67 -5.98 0.00
C LEU A 46 0.10 -5.27 -1.25
N PRO A 47 -0.54 -5.94 -2.23
CA PRO A 47 -1.10 -5.26 -3.39
C PRO A 47 -2.18 -4.24 -3.02
N PHE A 48 -3.01 -4.57 -2.03
CA PHE A 48 -4.07 -3.69 -1.53
C PHE A 48 -3.50 -2.43 -0.87
N LEU A 49 -2.43 -2.58 -0.08
CA LEU A 49 -1.76 -1.42 0.54
C LEU A 49 -1.10 -0.52 -0.50
N ILE A 50 -0.46 -1.10 -1.52
CA ILE A 50 0.11 -0.35 -2.64
C ILE A 50 -1.01 0.39 -3.38
N TRP A 51 -2.14 -0.28 -3.68
CA TRP A 51 -3.29 0.35 -4.33
C TRP A 51 -3.82 1.56 -3.55
N LEU A 52 -3.94 1.46 -2.22
CA LEU A 52 -4.33 2.59 -1.37
C LEU A 52 -3.31 3.74 -1.39
N THR A 53 -2.00 3.45 -1.36
CA THR A 53 -0.98 4.51 -1.22
C THR A 53 -0.55 5.17 -2.53
N GLU A 54 -0.64 4.44 -3.63
CA GLU A 54 -0.37 4.93 -5.00
C GLU A 54 -1.55 5.73 -5.56
N TYR A 55 -2.75 5.55 -5.01
CA TYR A 55 -3.87 6.41 -5.31
C TYR A 55 -3.61 7.84 -4.81
N ASN A 56 -3.73 8.79 -5.73
CA ASN A 56 -3.69 10.21 -5.41
C ASN A 56 -5.12 10.75 -5.38
N PRO A 57 -5.70 10.98 -4.19
CA PRO A 57 -7.05 11.49 -4.07
C PRO A 57 -7.15 12.88 -4.71
N THR A 58 -8.23 13.11 -5.45
CA THR A 58 -8.63 14.41 -6.01
C THR A 58 -9.03 15.40 -4.90
N GLU A 59 -9.57 14.88 -3.80
CA GLU A 59 -9.99 15.64 -2.64
C GLU A 59 -8.94 15.65 -1.52
N THR A 60 -9.02 16.66 -0.65
CA THR A 60 -8.16 16.73 0.54
C THR A 60 -8.60 15.67 1.54
N LEU A 61 -7.66 14.84 1.98
CA LEU A 61 -7.91 13.82 2.99
C LEU A 61 -8.27 14.45 4.34
N SER A 62 -9.21 13.81 5.05
CA SER A 62 -9.50 14.16 6.44
C SER A 62 -8.27 13.93 7.34
N PRO A 63 -8.24 14.50 8.56
CA PRO A 63 -7.19 14.20 9.53
C PRO A 63 -7.10 12.71 9.89
N GLU A 64 -8.22 11.98 9.97
CA GLU A 64 -8.22 10.53 10.20
C GLU A 64 -7.63 9.77 9.01
N ASP A 65 -8.03 10.09 7.78
CA ASP A 65 -7.54 9.42 6.57
C ASP A 65 -6.05 9.69 6.36
N THR A 66 -5.61 10.91 6.67
CA THR A 66 -4.18 11.27 6.66
C THR A 66 -3.40 10.43 7.68
N LYS A 67 -3.96 10.17 8.86
CA LYS A 67 -3.34 9.28 9.87
C LYS A 67 -3.30 7.84 9.36
N SER A 68 -4.39 7.36 8.75
CA SER A 68 -4.45 6.02 8.14
C SER A 68 -3.39 5.85 7.06
N ARG A 69 -3.33 6.75 6.07
CA ARG A 69 -2.33 6.73 5.00
C ARG A 69 -0.90 6.71 5.55
N LYS A 70 -0.60 7.57 6.53
CA LYS A 70 0.71 7.59 7.21
C LYS A 70 1.02 6.27 7.91
N TYR A 71 0.03 5.63 8.52
CA TYR A 71 0.20 4.34 9.17
C TYR A 71 0.50 3.23 8.16
N ILE A 72 -0.23 3.18 7.05
CA ILE A 72 0.01 2.24 5.94
C ILE A 72 1.42 2.41 5.37
N LEU A 73 1.85 3.65 5.09
CA LEU A 73 3.20 3.91 4.60
C LEU A 73 4.28 3.41 5.57
N LYS A 74 4.10 3.62 6.88
CA LYS A 74 5.02 3.07 7.90
C LYS A 74 5.08 1.54 7.86
N LEU A 75 3.94 0.87 7.68
CA LEU A 75 3.90 -0.59 7.53
C LEU A 75 4.64 -1.06 6.29
N LEU A 76 4.45 -0.37 5.16
CA LEU A 76 5.19 -0.67 3.93
C LEU A 76 6.69 -0.50 4.15
N TYR A 77 7.17 0.61 4.70
CA TYR A 77 8.61 0.80 5.01
C TYR A 77 9.20 -0.28 5.94
N LYS A 78 8.42 -0.72 6.93
CA LYS A 78 8.84 -1.75 7.89
C LYS A 78 8.94 -3.13 7.23
N ASN A 79 8.05 -3.45 6.29
CA ASN A 79 7.85 -4.81 5.80
C ASN A 79 8.30 -5.04 4.35
N LEU A 80 8.44 -4.00 3.54
CA LEU A 80 8.86 -4.06 2.15
C LEU A 80 10.32 -3.60 2.01
N GLU A 81 11.08 -4.31 1.19
CA GLU A 81 12.45 -4.00 0.82
C GLU A 81 12.53 -4.08 -0.71
N LEU A 82 12.87 -2.95 -1.33
CA LEU A 82 13.07 -2.85 -2.78
C LEU A 82 14.56 -2.91 -3.10
N PHE A 83 14.91 -3.65 -4.13
CA PHE A 83 16.28 -3.80 -4.61
C PHE A 83 16.34 -3.76 -6.14
N TYR A 84 17.49 -3.41 -6.70
CA TYR A 84 17.72 -3.60 -8.13
C TYR A 84 17.96 -5.09 -8.38
N SER A 85 17.43 -5.67 -9.46
CA SER A 85 17.90 -7.01 -9.83
C SER A 85 19.38 -6.87 -10.20
N ASP A 86 20.25 -7.55 -9.46
CA ASP A 86 21.62 -7.74 -9.92
C ASP A 86 21.53 -8.46 -11.27
N ASN A 87 22.13 -7.87 -12.31
CA ASN A 87 22.33 -8.53 -13.60
C ASN A 87 23.17 -9.79 -13.42
#